data_AF-A0A804HTW5-F1
#
_entry.id   AF-A0A804HTW5-F1
#
_cell.length_a   1.000
_cell.length_b   1.000
_cell.length_c   1.000
_cell.angle_alpha   90.00
_cell.angle_beta   90.00
_cell.angle_gamma   90.00
#
_symmetry.space_group_name_H-M   'P 1'
#
loop_
_entity.id
_entity.type
_entity.pdbx_description
1 polymer ?
#
loop_
_entity_poly.entity_id
_entity_poly.type
_entity_poly.pdbx_seq_one_letter_code
_entity_poly.pdbx_strand_id
1 'polypeptide(L)'
;MLDFNSFMSRWKPVTFEESLTFVKKVKARDYQLYLSLFDIVSRNEQMTPDIYDDLLLLFESHNDLQKELMRFKPLVVERMIDNDVLSGMALLLVLILFLSLFILFEQPLKYAFQQVFGT
;
A
#
# COMPACT_ATOMS: atom_id res chain seq x y z
N MET A 1 -8.89 -11.56 20.63
CA MET A 1 -7.45 -11.76 20.31
C MET A 1 -7.35 -11.82 18.80
N LEU A 2 -6.76 -10.81 18.18
CA LEU A 2 -6.59 -10.79 16.71
C LEU A 2 -5.54 -11.82 16.34
N ASP A 3 -5.89 -12.77 15.48
CA ASP A 3 -4.96 -13.80 14.99
C ASP A 3 -4.09 -13.22 13.87
N PHE A 4 -3.04 -12.52 14.30
CA PHE A 4 -2.05 -11.92 13.40
C PHE A 4 -1.30 -12.96 12.56
N ASN A 5 -1.25 -14.24 12.97
CA ASN A 5 -0.61 -15.31 12.20
C ASN A 5 -1.47 -15.74 11.01
N SER A 6 -2.79 -15.86 11.19
CA SER A 6 -3.75 -16.04 10.09
C SER A 6 -3.77 -14.84 9.14
N PHE A 7 -3.54 -13.65 9.68
CA PHE A 7 -3.33 -12.46 8.85
C PHE A 7 -2.04 -12.62 8.04
N MET A 8 -0.86 -12.67 8.66
CA MET A 8 0.47 -12.75 8.00
C MET A 8 0.61 -13.90 6.99
N SER A 9 0.01 -15.08 7.25
CA SER A 9 0.04 -16.20 6.31
C SER A 9 -0.70 -15.95 5.00
N ARG A 10 -1.70 -15.04 4.98
CA ARG A 10 -2.33 -14.56 3.73
C ARG A 10 -1.45 -13.59 2.93
N TRP A 11 -0.41 -13.02 3.55
CA TRP A 11 0.50 -12.05 2.93
C TRP A 11 1.81 -12.69 2.45
N LYS A 12 1.90 -14.03 2.45
CA LYS A 12 3.05 -14.72 1.87
C LYS A 12 3.02 -14.52 0.34
N PRO A 13 4.09 -13.99 -0.28
CA PRO A 13 4.14 -13.81 -1.72
C PRO A 13 4.02 -15.16 -2.41
N VAL A 14 3.25 -15.20 -3.50
CA VAL A 14 3.08 -16.42 -4.30
C VAL A 14 4.39 -16.74 -5.00
N THR A 15 4.85 -17.98 -4.86
CA THR A 15 6.06 -18.45 -5.51
C THR A 15 5.81 -18.76 -6.99
N PHE A 16 6.87 -18.79 -7.80
CA PHE A 16 6.76 -19.19 -9.21
C PHE A 16 6.18 -20.60 -9.37
N GLU A 17 6.54 -21.53 -8.49
CA GLU A 17 6.04 -22.92 -8.52
C GLU A 17 4.53 -22.99 -8.24
N GLU A 18 4.05 -22.24 -7.26
CA GLU A 18 2.61 -22.10 -6.98
C GLU A 18 1.88 -21.45 -8.15
N SER A 19 2.49 -20.44 -8.77
CA SER A 19 1.97 -19.77 -9.97
C SER A 19 1.83 -20.72 -11.15
N LEU A 20 2.87 -21.52 -11.42
CA LEU A 20 2.86 -22.52 -12.47
C LEU A 20 1.82 -23.61 -12.21
N THR A 21 1.67 -24.02 -10.95
CA THR A 21 0.67 -25.01 -10.53
C THR A 21 -0.74 -24.49 -10.75
N PHE A 22 -1.02 -23.23 -10.41
CA PHE A 22 -2.29 -22.57 -10.70
C PHE A 22 -2.60 -22.56 -12.20
N VAL A 23 -1.65 -22.13 -13.03
CA VAL A 23 -1.85 -22.10 -14.50
C VAL A 23 -2.10 -23.49 -15.07
N LYS A 24 -1.39 -24.52 -14.58
CA LYS A 24 -1.64 -25.92 -14.96
C LYS A 24 -3.05 -26.36 -14.56
N LYS A 25 -3.53 -25.95 -13.38
CA LYS A 25 -4.88 -26.26 -12.89
C LYS A 25 -5.95 -25.61 -13.76
N VAL A 26 -5.78 -24.34 -14.14
CA VAL A 26 -6.67 -23.64 -15.08
C VAL A 26 -6.72 -24.37 -16.43
N LYS A 27 -5.54 -24.68 -16.99
CA LYS A 27 -5.41 -25.39 -18.27
C LYS A 27 -6.04 -26.79 -18.26
N ALA A 28 -5.94 -27.51 -17.16
CA ALA A 28 -6.52 -28.85 -17.02
C ALA A 28 -8.05 -28.82 -16.93
N ARG A 29 -8.63 -27.70 -16.48
CA ARG A 29 -10.08 -27.56 -16.33
C ARG A 29 -10.76 -27.15 -17.63
N ASP A 30 -10.24 -26.11 -18.27
CA ASP A 30 -10.76 -25.63 -19.55
C ASP A 30 -9.63 -24.92 -20.32
N TYR A 31 -9.39 -25.40 -21.53
CA TYR A 31 -8.39 -24.82 -22.42
C TYR A 31 -8.78 -23.42 -22.92
N GLN A 32 -10.07 -23.15 -23.12
CA GLN A 32 -10.55 -21.82 -23.50
C GLN A 32 -10.34 -20.82 -22.38
N LEU A 33 -10.62 -21.22 -21.14
CA LEU A 33 -10.36 -20.43 -19.94
C LEU A 33 -8.86 -20.08 -19.80
N TYR A 34 -7.98 -21.05 -20.10
CA TYR A 34 -6.54 -20.82 -20.13
C TYR A 34 -6.10 -19.82 -21.20
N LEU A 35 -6.69 -19.89 -22.40
CA LEU A 35 -6.39 -18.92 -23.47
C LEU A 35 -6.84 -17.51 -23.08
N SER A 36 -8.04 -17.36 -22.50
CA SER A 36 -8.54 -16.07 -22.01
C SER A 36 -7.68 -15.49 -20.89
N LEU A 37 -7.24 -16.32 -19.94
CA LEU A 37 -6.28 -15.92 -18.90
C LEU A 37 -4.99 -15.40 -19.54
N PHE A 38 -4.41 -16.17 -20.46
CA PHE A 38 -3.18 -15.81 -21.13
C PHE A 38 -3.31 -14.52 -21.93
N ASP A 39 -4.43 -14.32 -22.62
CA ASP A 39 -4.73 -13.11 -23.39
C ASP A 39 -4.81 -11.87 -22.48
N ILE A 40 -5.53 -11.94 -21.36
CA ILE A 40 -5.61 -10.84 -20.38
C ILE A 40 -4.22 -10.49 -19.83
N VAL A 41 -3.43 -11.49 -19.44
CA VAL A 41 -2.07 -11.27 -18.90
C VAL A 41 -1.11 -10.74 -19.96
N SER A 42 -1.22 -11.22 -21.19
CA SER A 42 -0.31 -10.87 -22.29
C SER A 42 -0.57 -9.48 -22.88
N ARG A 43 -1.81 -8.98 -22.81
CA ARG A 43 -2.16 -7.62 -23.25
C ARG A 43 -1.53 -6.52 -22.42
N ASN A 44 -1.04 -6.85 -21.23
CA ASN A 44 -0.88 -5.89 -20.17
C ASN A 44 0.45 -6.09 -19.43
N GLU A 45 1.55 -5.89 -20.18
CA GLU A 45 2.93 -5.94 -19.66
C GLU A 45 3.18 -4.98 -18.48
N GLN A 46 2.31 -3.98 -18.27
CA GLN A 46 2.45 -2.96 -17.23
C GLN A 46 1.64 -3.21 -15.95
N MET A 47 0.94 -4.35 -15.82
CA MET A 47 0.27 -4.79 -14.59
C MET A 47 -0.58 -3.68 -13.93
N THR A 48 -1.44 -3.01 -14.72
CA THR A 48 -2.40 -2.02 -14.21
C THR A 48 -3.43 -2.68 -13.28
N PRO A 49 -3.98 -1.94 -12.29
CA PRO A 49 -4.95 -2.48 -11.33
C PRO A 49 -6.15 -3.18 -12.00
N ASP A 50 -6.55 -2.68 -13.17
CA ASP A 50 -7.69 -3.16 -13.95
C ASP A 50 -7.60 -4.64 -14.34
N ILE A 51 -6.38 -5.18 -14.52
CA ILE A 51 -6.17 -6.58 -14.92
C ILE A 51 -6.66 -7.56 -13.85
N TYR A 52 -6.46 -7.21 -12.58
CA TYR A 52 -6.83 -8.11 -11.49
C TYR A 52 -8.36 -8.26 -11.43
N ASP A 53 -9.10 -7.18 -11.70
CA ASP A 53 -10.55 -7.20 -11.76
C ASP A 53 -11.06 -7.98 -12.99
N ASP A 54 -10.41 -7.84 -14.15
CA ASP A 54 -10.70 -8.64 -15.35
C ASP A 54 -10.49 -10.15 -15.10
N LEU A 55 -9.40 -10.50 -14.39
CA LEU A 55 -9.13 -11.88 -14.00
C LEU A 55 -10.16 -12.41 -12.99
N LEU A 56 -10.63 -11.58 -12.04
CA LEU A 56 -11.70 -11.98 -11.13
C LEU A 56 -12.99 -12.29 -11.88
N LEU A 57 -13.34 -11.47 -12.86
CA LEU A 57 -14.52 -11.66 -13.70
C LEU A 57 -14.39 -12.93 -14.57
N LEU A 58 -13.20 -13.21 -15.10
CA LEU A 58 -12.94 -14.44 -15.86
C LEU A 58 -13.24 -15.70 -15.05
N PHE A 59 -13.00 -15.68 -13.75
CA PHE A 59 -13.22 -16.82 -12.86
C PHE A 59 -14.52 -16.75 -12.04
N GLU A 60 -15.47 -15.88 -12.37
CA GLU A 60 -16.73 -15.71 -11.63
C GLU A 60 -17.50 -17.02 -11.43
N SER A 61 -17.53 -17.89 -12.44
CA SER A 61 -18.14 -19.21 -12.37
C SER A 61 -17.29 -20.28 -11.66
N HIS A 62 -16.07 -19.94 -11.20
CA HIS A 62 -15.05 -20.85 -10.71
C HIS A 62 -14.51 -20.45 -9.33
N ASN A 63 -15.34 -20.62 -8.30
CA ASN A 63 -15.04 -20.26 -6.91
C ASN A 63 -13.67 -20.77 -6.38
N ASP A 64 -13.25 -21.97 -6.78
CA ASP A 64 -11.96 -22.53 -6.34
C ASP A 64 -10.76 -21.83 -7.01
N LEU A 65 -10.89 -21.44 -8.28
CA LEU A 65 -9.87 -20.71 -9.01
C LEU A 65 -9.79 -19.25 -8.56
N GLN A 66 -10.93 -18.60 -8.27
CA GLN A 66 -10.93 -17.27 -7.66
C GLN A 66 -10.23 -17.24 -6.30
N LYS A 67 -10.48 -18.24 -5.46
CA LYS A 67 -9.84 -18.32 -4.14
C LYS A 67 -8.32 -18.42 -4.24
N GLU A 68 -7.81 -19.14 -5.23
CA GLU A 68 -6.37 -19.20 -5.52
C GLU A 68 -5.88 -17.90 -6.14
N LEU A 69 -6.64 -17.29 -7.07
CA LEU A 69 -6.33 -16.00 -7.69
C LEU A 69 -6.17 -14.89 -6.64
N MET A 70 -6.98 -14.91 -5.57
CA MET A 70 -6.88 -13.94 -4.47
C MET A 70 -5.51 -13.92 -3.78
N ARG A 71 -4.72 -15.00 -3.88
CA ARG A 71 -3.35 -15.02 -3.36
C ARG A 71 -2.39 -14.19 -4.22
N PHE A 72 -2.68 -14.05 -5.50
CA PHE A 72 -1.91 -13.24 -6.45
C PHE A 72 -2.25 -11.76 -6.38
N LYS A 73 -3.20 -11.36 -5.52
CA LYS A 73 -3.59 -9.96 -5.36
C LYS A 73 -2.33 -9.14 -5.11
N PRO A 74 -1.98 -8.20 -6.02
CA PRO A 74 -0.81 -7.37 -5.80
C PRO A 74 -1.03 -6.65 -4.48
N LEU A 75 -0.04 -6.75 -3.60
CA LEU A 75 -0.01 -5.89 -2.44
C LEU A 75 0.06 -4.48 -3.02
N VAL A 76 -1.04 -3.75 -2.90
CA VAL A 76 -1.00 -2.30 -2.96
C VAL A 76 -0.18 -1.93 -1.74
N VAL A 77 1.14 -2.06 -1.85
CA VAL A 77 2.05 -1.14 -1.20
C VAL A 77 1.76 0.15 -1.93
N GLU A 78 0.65 0.77 -1.54
CA GLU A 78 0.39 2.15 -1.79
C GLU A 78 1.72 2.79 -1.43
N ARG A 79 2.34 3.41 -2.42
CA ARG A 79 3.56 4.18 -2.23
C ARG A 79 3.15 5.43 -1.44
N MET A 80 2.54 5.24 -0.28
CA MET A 80 2.20 6.18 0.76
C MET A 80 3.50 6.49 1.52
N ILE A 81 4.55 6.77 0.76
CA ILE A 81 5.85 7.20 1.28
C ILE A 81 6.14 8.63 0.82
N ASP A 82 5.46 9.17 -0.19
CA ASP A 82 5.72 10.55 -0.60
C ASP A 82 4.90 11.59 0.18
N ASN A 83 3.58 11.43 0.32
CA ASN A 83 2.75 12.51 0.89
C ASN A 83 2.69 12.52 2.42
N ASP A 84 2.58 11.35 3.06
CA ASP A 84 2.45 11.27 4.52
C ASP A 84 3.77 11.51 5.26
N VAL A 85 4.90 11.07 4.69
CA VAL A 85 6.23 11.33 5.25
C VAL A 85 6.60 12.80 5.06
N LEU A 86 6.32 13.39 3.88
CA LEU A 86 6.53 14.82 3.65
C LEU A 86 5.63 15.69 4.56
N SER A 87 4.37 15.28 4.77
CA SER A 87 3.43 15.95 5.68
C SER A 87 3.90 15.88 7.14
N GLY A 88 4.34 14.70 7.61
CA GLY A 88 4.89 14.52 8.95
C GLY A 88 6.17 15.34 9.17
N MET A 89 7.07 15.34 8.19
CA MET A 89 8.31 16.13 8.25
C MET A 89 8.04 17.64 8.20
N ALA A 90 7.04 18.08 7.45
CA ALA A 90 6.63 19.49 7.42
C ALA A 90 6.06 19.96 8.77
N LEU A 91 5.21 19.16 9.40
CA LEU A 91 4.69 19.45 10.76
C LEU A 91 5.82 19.56 11.79
N LEU A 92 6.82 18.68 11.70
CA LEU A 92 7.96 18.66 12.60
C LEU A 92 8.84 19.91 12.41
N LEU A 93 9.07 20.34 11.16
CA LEU A 93 9.76 21.59 10.83
C LEU A 93 9.02 22.82 11.37
N VAL A 94 7.69 22.87 11.22
CA VAL A 94 6.86 23.97 11.76
C VAL A 94 6.97 24.05 13.28
N LEU A 95 6.96 22.90 13.98
CA LEU A 95 7.13 22.85 15.43
C LEU A 95 8.51 23.36 15.87
N ILE A 96 9.57 22.96 15.16
CA ILE A 96 10.94 23.43 15.43
C ILE A 96 11.05 24.94 15.22
N LEU A 97 10.48 25.48 14.13
CA LEU A 97 10.49 26.91 13.87
C LEU A 97 9.74 27.69 14.96
N PHE A 98 8.59 27.18 15.39
CA PHE A 98 7.82 27.81 16.46
C PHE A 98 8.58 27.83 17.79
N LEU A 99 9.24 26.72 18.15
CA LEU A 99 10.09 26.63 19.34
C LEU A 99 11.29 27.58 19.24
N SER A 100 11.92 27.69 18.07
CA SER A 100 13.04 28.61 17.86
C SER A 100 12.62 30.08 18.01
N LEU A 101 11.43 30.43 17.51
CA LEU A 101 10.85 31.77 17.64
C LEU A 101 10.51 32.08 19.10
N PHE A 102 9.94 31.11 19.82
CA PHE A 102 9.63 31.24 21.24
C PHE A 102 10.89 31.49 22.08
N ILE A 103 11.97 30.75 21.81
CA ILE A 103 13.27 30.94 22.47
C ILE A 103 13.88 32.31 22.10
N LEU A 104 13.77 32.73 20.84
CA LEU A 104 14.28 34.03 20.39
C LEU A 104 13.53 35.21 21.02
N PHE A 105 12.22 35.08 21.23
CA PHE A 105 11.38 36.10 21.87
C PHE A 105 11.50 36.12 23.40
N GLU A 106 12.03 35.07 24.02
CA GLU A 106 12.20 35.01 25.48
C GLU A 106 13.12 36.12 26.02
N GLN A 107 14.18 36.47 25.27
CA GLN A 107 15.13 37.52 25.65
C GLN A 107 14.53 38.93 25.53
N PRO A 108 13.98 39.37 24.37
CA PRO A 108 13.43 40.72 24.23
C PRO A 108 12.17 40.94 25.07
N LEU A 109 11.34 39.91 25.31
CA LEU A 109 10.17 40.02 26.19
C LEU A 109 10.60 40.27 27.63
N LYS A 110 11.62 39.57 28.15
CA LYS A 110 12.15 39.81 29.50
C LYS A 110 12.61 41.27 29.66
N TYR A 111 13.32 41.81 28.67
CA TYR A 111 13.72 43.23 28.67
C TYR A 111 12.52 44.19 28.62
N ALA A 112 11.54 43.93 27.75
CA ALA A 112 10.35 44.77 27.63
C ALA A 112 9.48 44.76 28.90
N PHE A 113 9.28 43.58 29.51
CA PHE A 113 8.55 43.47 30.79
C PHE A 113 9.29 44.15 31.94
N GLN A 114 10.62 44.06 31.98
CA GLN A 114 11.43 44.72 33.00
C GLN A 114 11.40 46.26 32.85
N GLN A 115 11.26 46.77 31.62
CA GLN A 115 11.11 48.20 31.36
C GLN A 115 9.69 48.74 31.69
N VAL A 116 8.65 47.90 31.58
CA VAL A 116 7.26 48.29 31.84
C VAL A 116 6.86 48.13 33.32
N PHE A 117 7.42 47.14 34.02
CA PHE A 117 7.08 46.85 35.43
C PHE A 117 8.21 47.16 36.43
N GLY A 118 9.38 47.63 35.95
CA GLY A 118 10.52 48.03 36.77
C GLY A 118 10.56 49.53 37.04
N THR A 119 9.55 50.07 37.72
CA THR A 119 9.61 51.31 38.52
C THR A 119 8.69 51.19 39.71
#